data_AF-A0A8D0B150-F1
#
_entry.id   AF-A0A8D0B150-F1
#
_cell.length_a   1.000
_cell.length_b   1.000
_cell.length_c   1.000
_cell.angle_alpha   90.00
_cell.angle_beta   90.00
_cell.angle_gamma   90.00
#
_symmetry.space_group_name_H-M   'P 1'
#
loop_
_entity.id
_entity.type
_entity.pdbx_description
1 polymer ?
#
loop_
_entity_poly.entity_id
_entity_poly.type
_entity_poly.pdbx_seq_one_letter_code
_entity_poly.pdbx_strand_id
1 'polypeptide(L)'
;MELIWNTFCPVERAFLREPAPLKETPDLINTAGYDSIIQHLNDGRKNCKEFEDFLKERASIEERYGKELINLSRKKPCGQMELNTLRKALEVFKQQVDSVGQSHIQLAQTLREEAKKMEDFREKQKLHRKKMELIMDAIHKNRNLQYKKTLEAKRLYEQRCRDKDEAEQAVHRSANLVTQKQQEKLFVKLAQAKTALEDSDRVYQTNIGTLEKIREEWQNEHIKACEFFENQECERINYFRNALWLHVNQLSQECVKNDESYEEIRKVLEHCSIEKDIESFVILRKTGSVPPTPVVYENYYNSQKSAVSGRSQAPAPGRRPQMPIPSSGPLDPEYASIDGYSLLHYPYSGQCKLFSSESETFGVGG
;
A
#
# COMPACT_ATOMS: atom_id res chain seq x y z
N MET A 1 -25.40 32.26 13.32
CA MET A 1 -24.56 31.06 13.19
C MET A 1 -23.85 31.05 11.84
N GLU A 2 -23.12 32.13 11.53
CA GLU A 2 -22.41 32.33 10.25
C GLU A 2 -20.92 32.67 10.45
N LEU A 3 -20.41 32.57 11.68
CA LEU A 3 -19.06 33.04 12.05
C LEU A 3 -18.12 31.94 12.61
N ILE A 4 -18.47 30.67 12.43
CA ILE A 4 -17.56 29.54 12.72
C ILE A 4 -17.21 28.78 11.42
N TRP A 5 -17.71 29.24 10.26
CA TRP A 5 -17.62 28.55 8.96
C TRP A 5 -16.45 29.02 8.07
N ASN A 6 -15.52 29.82 8.60
CA ASN A 6 -14.47 30.46 7.79
C ASN A 6 -13.09 29.83 7.92
N THR A 7 -12.91 28.75 8.70
CA THR A 7 -11.54 28.33 9.08
C THR A 7 -11.07 26.94 8.64
N PHE A 8 -11.85 26.06 7.97
CA PHE A 8 -11.32 24.75 7.55
C PHE A 8 -11.72 24.22 6.16
N CYS A 9 -10.71 23.62 5.53
CA CYS A 9 -10.56 22.69 4.40
C CYS A 9 -11.28 22.88 3.02
N PRO A 10 -10.54 22.87 1.88
CA PRO A 10 -11.08 22.96 0.51
C PRO A 10 -12.04 21.84 0.06
N VAL A 11 -12.13 20.73 0.77
CA VAL A 11 -12.91 19.55 0.36
C VAL A 11 -14.42 19.77 0.54
N GLU A 12 -14.85 20.61 1.49
CA GLU A 12 -16.25 21.05 1.62
C GLU A 12 -16.68 22.02 0.51
N ARG A 13 -15.72 22.67 -0.17
CA ARG A 13 -16.00 23.63 -1.25
C ARG A 13 -16.52 22.95 -2.52
N ALA A 14 -16.31 21.64 -2.68
CA ALA A 14 -16.68 20.89 -3.89
C ALA A 14 -18.10 20.31 -3.83
N PHE A 15 -18.65 20.01 -2.65
CA PHE A 15 -19.97 19.39 -2.52
C PHE A 15 -21.14 20.38 -2.42
N LEU A 16 -20.88 21.68 -2.29
CA LEU A 16 -21.90 22.72 -2.07
C LEU A 16 -22.03 23.71 -3.24
N ARG A 17 -21.65 23.33 -4.46
CA ARG A 17 -21.76 24.21 -5.64
C ARG A 17 -23.02 23.97 -6.47
N GLU A 18 -24.18 23.88 -5.83
CA GLU A 18 -25.46 24.29 -6.42
C GLU A 18 -26.33 24.96 -5.34
N PRO A 19 -26.74 26.23 -5.51
CA PRO A 19 -27.60 26.90 -4.55
C PRO A 19 -29.06 26.45 -4.79
N ALA A 20 -29.50 25.44 -4.04
CA ALA A 20 -30.93 25.17 -3.92
C ALA A 20 -31.59 26.29 -3.09
N PRO A 21 -32.80 26.77 -3.48
CA PRO A 21 -33.45 27.89 -2.81
C PRO A 21 -33.86 27.52 -1.38
N LEU A 22 -33.34 28.27 -0.41
CA LEU A 22 -33.61 28.16 1.02
C LEU A 22 -35.10 28.28 1.34
N LYS A 23 -35.75 27.15 1.61
CA LYS A 23 -36.97 27.03 2.43
C LYS A 23 -37.09 25.64 3.05
N GLU A 24 -36.13 25.29 3.90
CA GLU A 24 -36.29 24.12 4.78
C GLU A 24 -35.99 24.55 6.20
N THR A 25 -37.03 24.64 7.03
CA THR A 25 -36.82 24.55 8.48
C THR A 25 -36.15 23.20 8.73
N PRO A 26 -34.96 23.13 9.36
CA PRO A 26 -34.29 21.87 9.57
C PRO A 26 -35.22 20.94 10.35
N ASP A 27 -35.60 19.81 9.72
CA ASP A 27 -36.40 18.80 10.40
C ASP A 27 -35.57 18.23 11.56
N LEU A 28 -36.01 18.50 12.79
CA LEU A 28 -35.29 18.19 14.03
C LEU A 28 -34.90 16.70 14.13
N ILE A 29 -35.63 15.82 13.44
CA ILE A 29 -35.41 14.38 13.47
C ILE A 29 -34.61 13.85 12.26
N ASN A 30 -34.22 14.70 11.32
CA ASN A 30 -33.44 14.29 10.14
C ASN A 30 -32.04 13.78 10.52
N THR A 31 -31.60 12.71 9.87
CA THR A 31 -30.27 12.08 10.06
C THR A 31 -29.47 11.95 8.76
N ALA A 32 -29.96 12.46 7.62
CA ALA A 32 -29.35 12.24 6.30
C ALA A 32 -27.85 12.60 6.24
N GLY A 33 -27.44 13.71 6.87
CA GLY A 33 -26.03 14.10 6.93
C GLY A 33 -25.18 13.10 7.73
N TYR A 34 -25.69 12.64 8.88
CA TYR A 34 -25.04 11.60 9.68
C TYR A 34 -24.92 10.29 8.90
N ASP A 35 -26.00 9.86 8.25
CA ASP A 35 -26.04 8.62 7.47
C ASP A 35 -25.03 8.66 6.30
N SER A 36 -24.90 9.81 5.65
CA SER A 36 -23.90 10.03 4.59
C SER A 36 -22.46 9.90 5.11
N ILE A 37 -22.16 10.46 6.29
CA ILE A 37 -20.82 10.33 6.91
C ILE A 37 -20.52 8.87 7.26
N ILE A 38 -21.47 8.17 7.87
CA ILE A 38 -21.31 6.75 8.21
C ILE A 38 -21.09 5.89 6.95
N GLN A 39 -21.84 6.17 5.87
CA GLN A 39 -21.64 5.50 4.60
C GLN A 39 -20.22 5.72 4.06
N HIS A 40 -19.73 6.96 4.04
CA HIS A 40 -18.37 7.30 3.62
C HIS A 40 -17.30 6.53 4.41
N LEU A 41 -17.43 6.47 5.75
CA LEU A 41 -16.50 5.71 6.59
C LEU A 41 -16.56 4.19 6.36
N ASN A 42 -17.74 3.65 6.04
CA ASN A 42 -17.90 2.25 5.69
C ASN A 42 -17.22 1.94 4.34
N ASP A 43 -17.31 2.83 3.36
CA ASP A 43 -16.61 2.69 2.09
C ASP A 43 -15.09 2.85 2.27
N GLY A 44 -14.64 3.78 3.11
CA GLY A 44 -13.24 3.88 3.53
C GLY A 44 -12.72 2.56 4.13
N ARG A 45 -13.52 1.85 4.93
CA ARG A 45 -13.19 0.53 5.47
C ARG A 45 -13.05 -0.54 4.38
N LYS A 46 -13.92 -0.53 3.36
CA LYS A 46 -13.83 -1.45 2.21
C LYS A 46 -12.54 -1.21 1.43
N ASN A 47 -12.20 0.06 1.19
CA ASN A 47 -10.94 0.42 0.51
C ASN A 47 -9.70 -0.09 1.28
N CYS A 48 -9.70 -0.04 2.62
CA CYS A 48 -8.63 -0.66 3.41
C CYS A 48 -8.52 -2.17 3.19
N LYS A 49 -9.65 -2.87 3.04
CA LYS A 49 -9.67 -4.31 2.77
C LYS A 49 -9.18 -4.63 1.36
N GLU A 50 -9.62 -3.88 0.37
CA GLU A 50 -9.13 -4.03 -1.01
C GLU A 50 -7.61 -3.83 -1.10
N PHE A 51 -7.08 -2.82 -0.41
CA PHE A 51 -5.63 -2.58 -0.37
C PHE A 51 -4.86 -3.69 0.37
N GLU A 52 -5.38 -4.18 1.51
CA GLU A 52 -4.81 -5.35 2.19
C GLU A 52 -4.71 -6.56 1.24
N ASP A 53 -5.79 -6.87 0.54
CA ASP A 53 -5.85 -8.01 -0.38
C ASP A 53 -4.88 -7.82 -1.56
N PHE A 54 -4.79 -6.60 -2.08
CA PHE A 54 -3.82 -6.26 -3.12
C PHE A 54 -2.36 -6.51 -2.67
N LEU A 55 -1.99 -6.10 -1.44
CA LEU A 55 -0.65 -6.36 -0.91
C LEU A 55 -0.37 -7.85 -0.71
N LYS A 56 -1.38 -8.62 -0.28
CA LYS A 56 -1.26 -10.09 -0.12
C LYS A 56 -1.03 -10.78 -1.47
N GLU A 57 -1.76 -10.38 -2.50
CA GLU A 57 -1.56 -10.90 -3.86
C GLU A 57 -0.18 -10.51 -4.41
N ARG A 58 0.24 -9.25 -4.23
CA ARG A 58 1.58 -8.80 -4.62
C ARG A 58 2.67 -9.62 -3.91
N ALA A 59 2.53 -9.86 -2.60
CA ALA A 59 3.47 -10.69 -1.85
C ALA A 59 3.56 -12.13 -2.38
N SER A 60 2.43 -12.72 -2.78
CA SER A 60 2.38 -14.06 -3.39
C SER A 60 3.17 -14.13 -4.70
N ILE A 61 3.04 -13.10 -5.54
CA ILE A 61 3.78 -12.98 -6.80
C ILE A 61 5.29 -12.88 -6.54
N GLU A 62 5.70 -11.96 -5.66
CA GLU A 62 7.10 -11.76 -5.30
C GLU A 62 7.72 -13.02 -4.69
N GLU A 63 7.00 -13.71 -3.80
CA GLU A 63 7.49 -14.94 -3.18
C GLU A 63 7.71 -16.04 -4.23
N ARG A 64 6.77 -16.21 -5.17
CA ARG A 64 6.91 -17.19 -6.25
C ARG A 64 8.12 -16.87 -7.12
N TYR A 65 8.31 -15.61 -7.49
CA TYR A 65 9.45 -15.18 -8.29
C TYR A 65 10.78 -15.47 -7.58
N GLY A 66 10.91 -15.06 -6.32
CA GLY A 66 12.10 -15.32 -5.51
C GLY A 66 12.41 -16.81 -5.36
N LYS A 67 11.38 -17.65 -5.12
CA LYS A 67 11.55 -19.11 -5.00
C LYS A 67 12.05 -19.74 -6.29
N GLU A 68 11.53 -19.30 -7.44
CA GLU A 68 11.96 -19.83 -8.73
C GLU A 68 13.39 -19.40 -9.08
N LEU A 69 13.80 -18.17 -8.73
CA LEU A 69 15.20 -17.74 -8.86
C LEU A 69 16.16 -18.57 -7.99
N ILE A 70 15.81 -18.80 -6.72
CA ILE A 70 16.59 -19.65 -5.81
C ILE A 70 16.64 -21.11 -6.30
N ASN A 71 15.54 -21.61 -6.85
CA ASN A 71 15.50 -22.94 -7.45
C ASN A 71 16.42 -23.03 -8.67
N LEU A 72 16.41 -22.02 -9.53
CA LEU A 72 17.26 -21.92 -10.70
C LEU A 72 18.75 -21.90 -10.32
N SER A 73 19.14 -21.02 -9.38
CA SER A 73 20.53 -20.91 -8.91
C SER A 73 21.03 -22.22 -8.27
N ARG A 74 20.20 -22.92 -7.49
CA ARG A 74 20.66 -24.10 -6.73
C ARG A 74 20.58 -25.40 -7.51
N LYS A 75 19.50 -25.61 -8.28
CA LYS A 75 19.18 -26.92 -8.88
C LYS A 75 19.68 -27.06 -10.30
N LYS A 76 19.93 -25.97 -11.03
CA LYS A 76 20.36 -26.03 -12.43
C LYS A 76 21.87 -25.85 -12.55
N PRO A 77 22.55 -26.69 -13.36
CA PRO A 77 23.95 -26.45 -13.68
C PRO A 77 24.05 -25.20 -14.57
N CYS A 78 25.09 -24.39 -14.34
CA CYS A 78 25.48 -23.30 -15.21
C CYS A 78 27.02 -23.31 -15.25
N GLY A 79 27.60 -23.82 -16.34
CA GLY A 79 29.04 -23.89 -16.51
C GLY A 79 29.81 -24.81 -15.57
N GLN A 80 29.23 -25.90 -15.06
CA GLN A 80 29.94 -26.77 -14.09
C GLN A 80 31.25 -27.36 -14.63
N MET A 81 31.33 -27.52 -15.95
CA MET A 81 32.46 -28.11 -16.67
C MET A 81 33.48 -27.06 -17.13
N GLU A 82 33.14 -25.77 -17.00
CA GLU A 82 34.07 -24.70 -17.32
C GLU A 82 35.26 -24.72 -16.36
N LEU A 83 36.35 -24.11 -16.79
CA LEU A 83 37.60 -24.10 -16.05
C LEU A 83 37.93 -22.69 -15.55
N ASN A 84 38.74 -22.66 -14.48
CA ASN A 84 39.45 -21.50 -13.97
C ASN A 84 38.62 -20.19 -13.94
N THR A 85 38.93 -19.19 -14.77
CA THR A 85 38.40 -17.84 -14.63
C THR A 85 36.94 -17.73 -15.11
N LEU A 86 36.58 -18.35 -16.23
CA LEU A 86 35.18 -18.42 -16.69
C LEU A 86 34.28 -19.17 -15.71
N ARG A 87 34.78 -20.28 -15.14
CA ARG A 87 34.02 -21.01 -14.10
C ARG A 87 33.71 -20.12 -12.91
N LYS A 88 34.70 -19.37 -12.41
CA LYS A 88 34.52 -18.43 -11.28
C LYS A 88 33.47 -17.36 -11.60
N ALA A 89 33.49 -16.80 -12.81
CA ALA A 89 32.49 -15.82 -13.23
C ALA A 89 31.06 -16.40 -13.23
N LEU A 90 30.90 -17.63 -13.72
CA LEU A 90 29.60 -18.32 -13.72
C LEU A 90 29.14 -18.68 -12.29
N GLU A 91 30.05 -19.04 -11.38
CA GLU A 91 29.73 -19.26 -9.97
C GLU A 91 29.22 -17.97 -9.29
N VAL A 92 29.88 -16.83 -9.52
CA VAL A 92 29.44 -15.52 -9.01
C VAL A 92 28.09 -15.11 -9.62
N PHE A 93 27.90 -15.30 -10.92
CA PHE A 93 26.61 -15.06 -11.57
C PHE A 93 25.48 -15.85 -10.89
N LYS A 94 25.66 -17.15 -10.66
CA LYS A 94 24.68 -17.98 -9.95
C LYS A 94 24.42 -17.48 -8.52
N GLN A 95 25.47 -17.03 -7.81
CA GLN A 95 25.35 -16.49 -6.46
C GLN A 95 24.51 -15.21 -6.44
N GLN A 96 24.71 -14.30 -7.40
CA GLN A 96 23.92 -13.07 -7.48
C GLN A 96 22.45 -13.36 -7.84
N VAL A 97 22.19 -14.33 -8.72
CA VAL A 97 20.80 -14.80 -8.97
C VAL A 97 20.14 -15.34 -7.71
N ASP A 98 20.87 -16.10 -6.87
CA ASP A 98 20.37 -16.58 -5.57
C ASP A 98 20.07 -15.41 -4.62
N SER A 99 20.96 -14.42 -4.55
CA SER A 99 20.80 -13.22 -3.72
C SER A 99 19.60 -12.37 -4.13
N VAL A 100 19.39 -12.15 -5.43
CA VAL A 100 18.19 -11.48 -5.96
C VAL A 100 16.95 -12.31 -5.63
N GLY A 101 17.01 -13.63 -5.78
CA GLY A 101 15.92 -14.50 -5.34
C GLY A 101 15.55 -14.30 -3.86
N GLN A 102 16.55 -14.22 -2.98
CA GLN A 102 16.35 -13.99 -1.55
C GLN A 102 15.76 -12.61 -1.23
N SER A 103 16.18 -11.55 -1.93
CA SER A 103 15.62 -10.21 -1.73
C SER A 103 14.12 -10.17 -2.05
N HIS A 104 13.69 -10.82 -3.13
CA HIS A 104 12.25 -10.93 -3.45
C HIS A 104 11.46 -11.72 -2.40
N ILE A 105 12.04 -12.74 -1.76
CA ILE A 105 11.40 -13.41 -0.61
C ILE A 105 11.24 -12.46 0.57
N GLN A 106 12.27 -11.64 0.84
CA GLN A 106 12.22 -10.65 1.91
C GLN A 106 11.16 -9.58 1.63
N LEU A 107 11.07 -9.06 0.39
CA LEU A 107 10.01 -8.14 -0.03
C LEU A 107 8.63 -8.73 0.23
N ALA A 108 8.41 -9.99 -0.15
CA ALA A 108 7.14 -10.67 0.07
C ALA A 108 6.77 -10.76 1.56
N GLN A 109 7.75 -10.93 2.46
CA GLN A 109 7.51 -10.91 3.90
C GLN A 109 7.12 -9.51 4.37
N THR A 110 7.86 -8.48 3.97
CA THR A 110 7.55 -7.08 4.30
C THR A 110 6.16 -6.68 3.82
N LEU A 111 5.77 -7.05 2.59
CA LEU A 111 4.44 -6.81 2.06
C LEU A 111 3.32 -7.45 2.89
N ARG A 112 3.54 -8.66 3.42
CA ARG A 112 2.58 -9.32 4.32
C ARG A 112 2.48 -8.62 5.67
N GLU A 113 3.59 -8.11 6.19
CA GLU A 113 3.59 -7.33 7.42
C GLU A 113 2.82 -6.01 7.23
N GLU A 114 3.02 -5.31 6.12
CA GLU A 114 2.26 -4.10 5.79
C GLU A 114 0.76 -4.40 5.61
N ALA A 115 0.41 -5.51 4.95
CA ALA A 115 -0.98 -5.95 4.84
C ALA A 115 -1.60 -6.22 6.22
N LYS A 116 -0.84 -6.85 7.14
CA LYS A 116 -1.29 -7.08 8.51
C LYS A 116 -1.49 -5.77 9.28
N LYS A 117 -0.58 -4.80 9.14
CA LYS A 117 -0.74 -3.48 9.77
C LYS A 117 -2.00 -2.77 9.26
N MET A 118 -2.33 -2.92 7.97
CA MET A 118 -3.57 -2.37 7.39
C MET A 118 -4.82 -3.06 7.96
N GLU A 119 -4.79 -4.38 8.15
CA GLU A 119 -5.85 -5.14 8.82
C GLU A 119 -6.08 -4.66 10.25
N ASP A 120 -5.02 -4.52 11.04
CA ASP A 120 -5.07 -4.06 12.44
C ASP A 120 -5.63 -2.62 12.51
N PHE A 121 -5.17 -1.73 11.64
CA PHE A 121 -5.68 -0.36 11.53
C PHE A 121 -7.18 -0.35 11.19
N ARG A 122 -7.61 -1.14 10.20
CA ARG A 122 -9.01 -1.23 9.78
C ARG A 122 -9.92 -1.70 10.91
N GLU A 123 -9.54 -2.76 11.63
CA GLU A 123 -10.37 -3.30 12.71
C GLU A 123 -10.40 -2.37 13.93
N LYS A 124 -9.31 -1.65 14.22
CA LYS A 124 -9.29 -0.58 15.23
C LYS A 124 -10.26 0.55 14.88
N GLN A 125 -10.23 1.08 13.65
CA GLN A 125 -11.16 2.12 13.21
C GLN A 125 -12.62 1.66 13.28
N LYS A 126 -12.90 0.43 12.84
CA LYS A 126 -14.23 -0.17 12.93
C LYS A 126 -14.76 -0.21 14.37
N LEU A 127 -13.92 -0.61 15.33
CA LEU A 127 -14.31 -0.69 16.74
C LEU A 127 -14.68 0.70 17.30
N HIS A 128 -13.84 1.71 17.05
CA HIS A 128 -14.09 3.06 17.54
C HIS A 128 -15.32 3.70 16.88
N ARG A 129 -15.48 3.54 15.56
CA ARG A 129 -16.68 4.00 14.85
C ARG A 129 -17.95 3.37 15.42
N LYS A 130 -17.96 2.05 15.64
CA LYS A 130 -19.12 1.34 16.22
C LYS A 130 -19.48 1.84 17.61
N LYS A 131 -18.50 2.21 18.44
CA LYS A 131 -18.74 2.82 19.74
C LYS A 131 -19.46 4.17 19.61
N MET A 132 -19.03 5.02 18.67
CA MET A 132 -19.68 6.30 18.40
C MET A 132 -21.09 6.11 17.81
N GLU A 133 -21.26 5.16 16.89
CA GLU A 133 -22.57 4.83 16.31
C GLU A 133 -23.59 4.45 17.40
N LEU A 134 -23.20 3.65 18.39
CA LEU A 134 -24.08 3.26 19.50
C LEU A 134 -24.54 4.46 20.36
N ILE A 135 -23.65 5.42 20.60
CA ILE A 135 -23.97 6.64 21.35
C ILE A 135 -24.98 7.47 20.55
N MET A 136 -24.69 7.72 19.28
CA MET A 136 -25.54 8.53 18.41
C MET A 136 -26.91 7.89 18.19
N ASP A 137 -26.99 6.55 18.06
CA ASP A 137 -28.25 5.82 17.96
C ASP A 137 -29.14 6.02 19.20
N ALA A 138 -28.55 6.01 20.40
CA ALA A 138 -29.28 6.24 21.64
C ALA A 138 -29.83 7.68 21.70
N ILE A 139 -28.99 8.66 21.34
CA ILE A 139 -29.37 10.08 21.31
C ILE A 139 -30.46 10.34 20.28
N HIS A 140 -30.34 9.81 19.06
CA HIS A 140 -31.36 9.93 18.01
C HIS A 140 -32.69 9.32 18.46
N LYS A 141 -32.67 8.14 19.10
CA LYS A 141 -33.88 7.52 19.63
C LYS A 141 -34.54 8.37 20.73
N ASN A 142 -33.76 8.89 21.67
CA ASN A 142 -34.26 9.76 22.75
C ASN A 142 -34.89 11.05 22.19
N ARG A 143 -34.18 11.73 21.28
CA ARG A 143 -34.66 12.92 20.55
C ARG A 143 -35.97 12.64 19.82
N ASN A 144 -36.03 11.57 19.05
CA ASN A 144 -37.21 11.22 18.25
C ASN A 144 -38.41 10.85 19.14
N LEU A 145 -38.17 10.15 20.26
CA LEU A 145 -39.21 9.83 21.24
C LEU A 145 -39.79 11.10 21.88
N GLN A 146 -38.93 11.99 22.39
CA GLN A 146 -39.39 13.21 23.03
C GLN A 146 -40.08 14.15 22.03
N TYR A 147 -39.60 14.22 20.79
CA TYR A 147 -40.24 15.01 19.74
C TYR A 147 -41.67 14.56 19.47
N LYS A 148 -41.90 13.24 19.32
CA LYS A 148 -43.25 12.67 19.15
C LYS A 148 -44.16 12.98 20.33
N LYS A 149 -43.68 12.77 21.56
CA LYS A 149 -44.42 13.08 22.80
C LYS A 149 -44.80 14.56 22.89
N THR A 150 -43.90 15.45 22.47
CA THR A 150 -44.14 16.90 22.46
C THR A 150 -45.20 17.28 21.44
N LEU A 151 -45.16 16.66 20.25
CA LEU A 151 -46.15 16.90 19.20
C LEU A 151 -47.54 16.37 19.56
N GLU A 152 -47.63 15.25 20.29
CA GLU A 152 -48.88 14.74 20.87
C GLU A 152 -49.44 15.69 21.93
N ALA A 153 -48.61 16.18 22.85
CA ALA A 153 -49.02 17.16 23.86
C ALA A 153 -49.50 18.47 23.22
N LYS A 154 -48.84 18.94 22.15
CA LYS A 154 -49.29 20.10 21.36
C LYS A 154 -50.69 19.88 20.80
N ARG A 155 -50.93 18.74 20.13
CA ARG A 155 -52.26 18.42 19.56
C ARG A 155 -53.35 18.34 20.62
N LEU A 156 -53.02 17.76 21.78
CA LEU A 156 -53.96 17.68 22.91
C LEU A 156 -54.29 19.08 23.45
N TYR A 157 -53.28 19.92 23.67
CA TYR A 157 -53.47 21.31 24.09
C TYR A 157 -54.35 22.09 23.10
N GLU A 158 -54.05 22.00 21.79
CA GLU A 158 -54.85 22.63 20.74
C GLU A 158 -56.30 22.13 20.72
N GLN A 159 -56.53 20.85 21.01
CA GLN A 159 -57.88 20.30 21.18
C GLN A 159 -58.58 20.88 22.40
N ARG A 160 -57.88 21.00 23.55
CA ARG A 160 -58.46 21.60 24.76
C ARG A 160 -58.79 23.08 24.60
N CYS A 161 -58.02 23.83 23.81
CA CYS A 161 -58.38 25.19 23.41
C CYS A 161 -59.72 25.22 22.69
N ARG A 162 -59.92 24.34 21.69
CA ARG A 162 -61.18 24.23 20.95
C ARG A 162 -62.35 23.81 21.84
N ASP A 163 -62.16 22.82 22.72
CA ASP A 163 -63.19 22.34 23.65
C ASP A 163 -63.66 23.46 24.60
N LYS A 164 -62.72 24.28 25.10
CA LYS A 164 -63.02 25.44 25.94
C LYS A 164 -63.80 26.49 25.16
N ASP A 165 -63.37 26.84 23.95
CA ASP A 165 -64.05 27.85 23.12
C ASP A 165 -65.49 27.40 22.76
N GLU A 166 -65.69 26.11 22.47
CA GLU A 166 -67.02 25.54 22.25
C GLU A 166 -67.90 25.62 23.51
N ALA A 167 -67.34 25.30 24.69
CA ALA A 167 -68.06 25.38 25.95
C ALA A 167 -68.45 26.84 26.29
N GLU A 168 -67.58 27.81 26.01
CA GLU A 168 -67.91 29.24 26.17
C GLU A 168 -69.02 29.69 25.23
N GLN A 169 -68.96 29.30 23.97
CA GLN A 169 -70.03 29.59 23.00
C GLN A 169 -71.36 28.92 23.41
N ALA A 170 -71.32 27.71 23.97
CA ALA A 170 -72.52 27.01 24.44
C ALA A 170 -73.17 27.75 25.64
N VAL A 171 -72.36 28.27 26.57
CA VAL A 171 -72.85 29.12 27.68
C VAL A 171 -73.47 30.41 27.13
N HIS A 172 -72.79 31.11 26.22
CA HIS A 172 -73.27 32.37 25.65
C HIS A 172 -74.58 32.20 24.86
N ARG A 173 -74.67 31.16 24.01
CA ARG A 173 -75.88 30.88 23.21
C ARG A 173 -77.07 30.44 24.04
N SER A 174 -76.85 29.85 25.21
CA SER A 174 -77.92 29.33 26.07
C SER A 174 -78.38 30.36 27.12
N ALA A 175 -77.79 31.56 27.15
CA ALA A 175 -78.13 32.61 28.09
C ALA A 175 -79.63 32.96 27.99
N ASN A 176 -80.35 32.85 29.12
CA ASN A 176 -81.79 33.12 29.26
C ASN A 176 -82.73 32.19 28.44
N LEU A 177 -82.21 31.10 27.84
CA LEU A 177 -82.99 30.16 27.02
C LEU A 177 -83.14 28.76 27.63
N VAL A 178 -82.48 28.48 28.74
CA VAL A 178 -82.47 27.16 29.40
C VAL A 178 -82.86 27.27 30.88
N THR A 179 -83.29 26.16 31.47
CA THR A 179 -83.60 26.11 32.91
C THR A 179 -82.35 26.36 33.75
N GLN A 180 -82.52 26.89 34.97
CA GLN A 180 -81.40 27.16 35.90
C GLN A 180 -80.49 25.94 36.11
N LYS A 181 -81.07 24.75 36.27
CA LYS A 181 -80.33 23.48 36.41
C LYS A 181 -79.52 23.12 35.15
N GLN A 182 -79.99 23.45 33.95
CA GLN A 182 -79.24 23.25 32.70
C GLN A 182 -78.13 24.29 32.54
N GLN A 183 -78.38 25.53 32.97
CA GLN A 183 -77.39 26.59 32.96
C GLN A 183 -76.21 26.27 33.90
N GLU A 184 -76.48 25.78 35.10
CA GLU A 184 -75.46 25.29 36.04
C GLU A 184 -74.58 24.20 35.43
N LYS A 185 -75.18 23.23 34.72
CA LYS A 185 -74.42 22.17 34.02
C LYS A 185 -73.48 22.73 32.95
N LEU A 186 -73.88 23.76 32.21
CA LEU A 186 -73.02 24.40 31.21
C LEU A 186 -71.86 25.13 31.86
N PHE A 187 -72.08 25.81 33.00
CA PHE A 187 -71.00 26.43 33.76
C PHE A 187 -70.02 25.41 34.34
N VAL A 188 -70.50 24.26 34.84
CA VAL A 188 -69.63 23.16 35.29
C VAL A 188 -68.79 22.61 34.12
N LYS A 189 -69.40 22.38 32.96
CA LYS A 189 -68.69 21.91 31.76
C LYS A 189 -67.62 22.91 31.30
N LEU A 190 -67.93 24.22 31.34
CA LEU A 190 -66.97 25.26 31.03
C LEU A 190 -65.82 25.29 32.04
N ALA A 191 -66.11 25.20 33.34
CA ALA A 191 -65.08 25.15 34.38
C ALA A 191 -64.15 23.94 34.19
N GLN A 192 -64.71 22.75 33.91
CA GLN A 192 -63.93 21.56 33.60
C GLN A 192 -63.06 21.71 32.35
N ALA A 193 -63.58 22.33 31.29
CA ALA A 193 -62.82 22.59 30.07
C ALA A 193 -61.65 23.57 30.32
N LYS A 194 -61.84 24.59 31.16
CA LYS A 194 -60.78 25.52 31.58
C LYS A 194 -59.67 24.81 32.36
N THR A 195 -60.02 23.99 33.36
CA THR A 195 -59.01 23.21 34.11
C THR A 195 -58.26 22.22 33.22
N ALA A 196 -58.97 21.51 32.33
CA ALA A 196 -58.35 20.58 31.39
C ALA A 196 -57.39 21.28 30.41
N LEU A 197 -57.72 22.50 29.98
CA LEU A 197 -56.84 23.35 29.18
C LEU A 197 -55.58 23.71 29.96
N GLU A 198 -55.71 24.25 31.17
CA GLU A 198 -54.57 24.62 32.03
C GLU A 198 -53.62 23.44 32.28
N ASP A 199 -54.16 22.25 32.55
CA ASP A 199 -53.35 21.04 32.72
C ASP A 199 -52.62 20.64 31.44
N SER A 200 -53.31 20.68 30.28
CA SER A 200 -52.69 20.34 29.00
C SER A 200 -51.62 21.36 28.56
N ASP A 201 -51.82 22.64 28.86
CA ASP A 201 -50.85 23.71 28.60
C ASP A 201 -49.59 23.51 29.44
N ARG A 202 -49.74 23.25 30.75
CA ARG A 202 -48.61 22.94 31.64
C ARG A 202 -47.80 21.74 31.15
N VAL A 203 -48.47 20.67 30.70
CA VAL A 203 -47.80 19.48 30.14
C VAL A 203 -47.07 19.81 28.84
N TYR A 204 -47.70 20.57 27.94
CA TYR A 204 -47.09 20.97 26.68
C TYR A 204 -45.85 21.84 26.90
N GLN A 205 -45.93 22.87 27.76
CA GLN A 205 -44.79 23.72 28.13
C GLN A 205 -43.65 22.91 28.76
N THR A 206 -43.97 21.98 29.64
CA THR A 206 -42.96 21.08 30.25
C THR A 206 -42.26 20.23 29.18
N ASN A 207 -43.03 19.64 28.25
CA ASN A 207 -42.47 18.83 27.17
C ASN A 207 -41.58 19.64 26.22
N ILE A 208 -41.94 20.90 25.92
CA ILE A 208 -41.11 21.83 25.15
C ILE A 208 -39.77 22.08 25.88
N GLY A 209 -39.80 22.39 27.18
CA GLY A 209 -38.59 22.58 27.97
C GLY A 209 -37.69 21.34 28.03
N THR A 210 -38.27 20.14 28.07
CA THR A 210 -37.51 18.88 27.98
C THR A 210 -36.95 18.64 26.58
N LEU A 211 -37.72 18.91 25.53
CA LEU A 211 -37.28 18.76 24.14
C LEU A 211 -36.10 19.69 23.82
N GLU A 212 -36.13 20.91 24.34
CA GLU A 212 -35.04 21.89 24.21
C GLU A 212 -33.72 21.34 24.74
N LYS A 213 -33.74 20.80 25.96
CA LYS A 213 -32.56 20.18 26.59
C LYS A 213 -32.02 18.99 25.78
N ILE A 214 -32.91 18.14 25.27
CA ILE A 214 -32.52 17.00 24.44
C ILE A 214 -31.98 17.45 23.07
N ARG A 215 -32.49 18.55 22.50
CA ARG A 215 -31.93 19.13 21.27
C ARG A 215 -30.51 19.62 21.51
N GLU A 216 -30.26 20.35 22.60
CA GLU A 216 -28.91 20.83 22.95
C GLU A 216 -27.94 19.67 23.19
N GLU A 217 -28.37 18.64 23.92
CA GLU A 217 -27.58 17.41 24.12
C GLU A 217 -27.24 16.75 22.78
N TRP A 218 -28.24 16.55 21.92
CA TRP A 218 -28.03 15.98 20.59
C TRP A 218 -27.06 16.82 19.75
N GLN A 219 -27.22 18.14 19.73
CA GLN A 219 -26.37 19.02 18.94
C GLN A 219 -24.91 18.94 19.41
N ASN A 220 -24.68 18.96 20.72
CA ASN A 220 -23.33 18.87 21.29
C ASN A 220 -22.66 17.52 20.98
N GLU A 221 -23.38 16.41 21.13
CA GLU A 221 -22.83 15.09 20.83
C GLU A 221 -22.67 14.84 19.33
N HIS A 222 -23.54 15.40 18.50
CA HIS A 222 -23.42 15.32 17.04
C HIS A 222 -22.15 16.05 16.55
N ILE A 223 -21.84 17.23 17.10
CA ILE A 223 -20.60 17.96 16.78
C ILE A 223 -19.38 17.11 17.15
N LYS A 224 -19.34 16.55 18.36
CA LYS A 224 -18.24 15.67 18.80
C LYS A 224 -18.11 14.42 17.92
N ALA A 225 -19.23 13.84 17.48
CA ALA A 225 -19.21 12.71 16.57
C ALA A 225 -18.63 13.09 15.20
N CYS A 226 -19.01 14.25 14.65
CA CYS A 226 -18.44 14.77 13.40
C CYS A 226 -16.94 15.01 13.50
N GLU A 227 -16.45 15.67 14.55
CA GLU A 227 -15.01 15.87 14.79
C GLU A 227 -14.25 14.54 14.89
N PHE A 228 -14.85 13.56 15.59
CA PHE A 228 -14.29 12.22 15.69
C PHE A 228 -14.21 11.52 14.33
N PHE A 229 -15.27 11.60 13.52
CA PHE A 229 -15.31 10.99 12.18
C PHE A 229 -14.36 11.67 11.19
N GLU A 230 -14.25 12.99 11.25
CA GLU A 230 -13.26 13.75 10.48
C GLU A 230 -11.85 13.28 10.82
N ASN A 231 -11.50 13.18 12.10
CA ASN A 231 -10.19 12.69 12.51
C ASN A 231 -9.94 11.25 12.03
N GLN A 232 -10.94 10.36 12.09
CA GLN A 232 -10.82 9.00 11.54
C GLN A 232 -10.51 9.02 10.03
N GLU A 233 -11.10 9.93 9.27
CA GLU A 233 -10.85 10.04 7.84
C GLU A 233 -9.47 10.66 7.54
N CYS A 234 -9.05 11.67 8.28
CA CYS A 234 -7.70 12.22 8.21
C CYS A 234 -6.63 11.16 8.50
N GLU A 235 -6.82 10.36 9.56
CA GLU A 235 -5.96 9.25 9.90
C GLU A 235 -5.89 8.22 8.76
N ARG A 236 -7.04 7.87 8.16
CA ARG A 236 -7.12 6.93 7.04
C ARG A 236 -6.32 7.43 5.84
N ILE A 237 -6.56 8.67 5.42
CA ILE A 237 -5.85 9.27 4.27
C ILE A 237 -4.35 9.31 4.52
N ASN A 238 -3.93 9.76 5.71
CA ASN A 238 -2.51 9.81 6.06
C ASN A 238 -1.88 8.42 6.09
N TYR A 239 -2.59 7.42 6.61
CA TYR A 239 -2.13 6.04 6.64
C TYR A 239 -1.88 5.50 5.23
N PHE A 240 -2.85 5.66 4.32
CA PHE A 240 -2.71 5.27 2.91
C PHE A 240 -1.51 5.94 2.24
N ARG A 241 -1.39 7.26 2.40
CA ARG A 241 -0.28 8.03 1.83
C ARG A 241 1.07 7.47 2.30
N ASN A 242 1.21 7.24 3.60
CA ASN A 242 2.48 6.81 4.19
C ASN A 242 2.80 5.36 3.83
N ALA A 243 1.80 4.47 3.80
CA ALA A 243 1.98 3.07 3.38
C ALA A 243 2.42 2.97 1.92
N LEU A 244 1.78 3.73 1.01
CA LEU A 244 2.17 3.79 -0.39
C LEU A 244 3.58 4.35 -0.57
N TRP A 245 3.88 5.47 0.10
CA TRP A 245 5.21 6.09 0.07
C TRP A 245 6.31 5.13 0.53
N LEU A 246 6.09 4.44 1.65
CA LEU A 246 7.04 3.45 2.17
C LEU A 246 7.23 2.30 1.16
N HIS A 247 6.14 1.78 0.60
CA HIS A 247 6.20 0.67 -0.35
C HIS A 247 6.98 1.03 -1.62
N VAL A 248 6.72 2.20 -2.23
CA VAL A 248 7.44 2.60 -3.45
C VAL A 248 8.93 2.89 -3.19
N ASN A 249 9.27 3.37 -2.00
CA ASN A 249 10.68 3.55 -1.61
C ASN A 249 11.41 2.21 -1.44
N GLN A 250 10.74 1.20 -0.88
CA GLN A 250 11.31 -0.14 -0.79
C GLN A 250 11.60 -0.72 -2.17
N LEU A 251 10.63 -0.62 -3.11
CA LEU A 251 10.83 -1.06 -4.49
C LEU A 251 11.99 -0.32 -5.17
N SER A 252 12.09 0.99 -4.96
CA SER A 252 13.18 1.79 -5.51
C SER A 252 14.54 1.37 -4.95
N GLN A 253 14.62 1.10 -3.64
CA GLN A 253 15.84 0.63 -2.99
C GLN A 253 16.27 -0.76 -3.53
N GLU A 254 15.32 -1.65 -3.83
CA GLU A 254 15.62 -2.94 -4.43
C GLU A 254 16.17 -2.83 -5.85
N CYS A 255 15.66 -1.89 -6.66
CA CYS A 255 16.23 -1.63 -7.98
C CYS A 255 17.71 -1.25 -7.89
N VAL A 256 18.07 -0.39 -6.93
CA VAL A 256 19.46 0.03 -6.70
C VAL A 256 20.32 -1.16 -6.25
N LYS A 257 19.84 -1.96 -5.28
CA LYS A 257 20.55 -3.15 -4.80
C LYS A 257 20.77 -4.17 -5.92
N ASN A 258 19.78 -4.37 -6.78
CA ASN A 258 19.91 -5.30 -7.91
C ASN A 258 20.96 -4.80 -8.92
N ASP A 259 21.00 -3.49 -9.19
CA ASP A 259 22.02 -2.89 -10.06
C ASP A 259 23.44 -3.11 -9.49
N GLU A 260 23.63 -2.89 -8.19
CA GLU A 260 24.88 -3.18 -7.48
C GLU A 260 25.27 -4.66 -7.60
N SER A 261 24.32 -5.58 -7.42
CA SER A 261 24.53 -7.03 -7.59
C SER A 261 25.00 -7.39 -9.00
N TYR A 262 24.45 -6.75 -10.03
CA TYR A 262 24.86 -7.00 -11.42
C TYR A 262 26.21 -6.40 -11.76
N GLU A 263 26.57 -5.29 -11.12
CA GLU A 263 27.89 -4.70 -11.22
C GLU A 263 28.99 -5.63 -10.69
N GLU A 264 28.73 -6.35 -9.59
CA GLU A 264 29.67 -7.36 -9.09
C GLU A 264 29.93 -8.49 -10.09
N ILE A 265 28.93 -8.86 -10.89
CA ILE A 265 29.11 -9.86 -11.96
C ILE A 265 30.01 -9.30 -13.06
N ARG A 266 29.78 -8.04 -13.48
CA ARG A 266 30.59 -7.37 -14.51
C ARG A 266 32.06 -7.27 -14.10
N LYS A 267 32.33 -6.86 -12.86
CA LYS A 267 33.70 -6.82 -12.30
C LYS A 267 34.40 -8.18 -12.38
N VAL A 268 33.71 -9.28 -12.09
CA VAL A 268 34.34 -10.61 -12.18
C VAL A 268 34.58 -11.02 -13.63
N LEU A 269 33.68 -10.66 -14.55
CA LEU A 269 33.84 -10.92 -15.99
C LEU A 269 35.03 -10.17 -16.58
N GLU A 270 35.34 -8.96 -16.12
CA GLU A 270 36.54 -8.20 -16.54
C GLU A 270 37.85 -8.94 -16.22
N HIS A 271 37.82 -9.88 -15.27
CA HIS A 271 38.98 -10.69 -14.88
C HIS A 271 39.03 -12.07 -15.57
N CYS A 272 38.07 -12.38 -16.45
CA CYS A 272 38.11 -13.60 -17.26
C CYS A 272 39.28 -13.52 -18.26
N SER A 273 40.07 -14.59 -18.36
CA SER A 273 41.19 -14.70 -19.31
C SER A 273 41.06 -15.99 -20.10
N ILE A 274 40.87 -15.81 -21.40
CA ILE A 274 40.80 -16.91 -22.36
C ILE A 274 42.11 -17.70 -22.34
N GLU A 275 43.25 -17.01 -22.27
CA GLU A 275 44.57 -17.63 -22.26
C GLU A 275 44.74 -18.55 -21.05
N LYS A 276 44.41 -18.07 -19.84
CA LYS A 276 44.50 -18.87 -18.61
C LYS A 276 43.56 -20.06 -18.63
N ASP A 277 42.37 -19.91 -19.18
CA ASP A 277 41.39 -20.99 -19.24
C ASP A 277 41.81 -22.07 -20.24
N ILE A 278 42.35 -21.69 -21.41
CA ILE A 278 42.92 -22.63 -22.40
C ILE A 278 44.18 -23.30 -21.85
N GLU A 279 45.08 -22.56 -21.20
CA GLU A 279 46.25 -23.13 -20.55
C GLU A 279 45.84 -24.17 -19.50
N SER A 280 44.84 -23.84 -18.67
CA SER A 280 44.28 -24.75 -17.67
C SER A 280 43.72 -26.02 -18.32
N PHE A 281 43.03 -25.89 -19.45
CA PHE A 281 42.52 -27.03 -20.22
C PHE A 281 43.65 -27.92 -20.75
N VAL A 282 44.66 -27.33 -21.40
CA VAL A 282 45.81 -28.08 -21.96
C VAL A 282 46.56 -28.81 -20.85
N ILE A 283 46.80 -28.15 -19.72
CA ILE A 283 47.45 -28.78 -18.56
C ILE A 283 46.64 -29.97 -18.05
N LEU A 284 45.32 -29.83 -17.94
CA LEU A 284 44.43 -30.87 -17.42
C LEU A 284 44.23 -32.05 -18.39
N ARG A 285 44.32 -31.81 -19.71
CA ARG A 285 43.95 -32.79 -20.75
C ARG A 285 45.10 -33.19 -21.69
N LYS A 286 46.34 -32.78 -21.41
CA LYS A 286 47.51 -33.18 -22.22
C LYS A 286 47.62 -34.71 -22.28
N THR A 287 47.86 -35.23 -23.49
CA THR A 287 47.97 -36.68 -23.76
C THR A 287 49.42 -37.17 -23.89
N GLY A 288 50.38 -36.27 -23.65
CA GLY A 288 51.80 -36.52 -23.78
C GLY A 288 52.50 -35.36 -24.49
N SER A 289 53.77 -35.16 -24.20
CA SER A 289 54.61 -34.15 -24.87
C SER A 289 55.57 -34.77 -25.90
N VAL A 290 55.58 -36.10 -26.01
CA VAL A 290 56.46 -36.84 -26.90
C VAL A 290 55.61 -37.42 -28.03
N PRO A 291 55.88 -37.08 -29.31
CA PRO A 291 55.18 -37.68 -30.43
C PRO A 291 55.48 -39.19 -30.49
N PRO A 292 54.56 -40.02 -31.01
CA PRO A 292 54.81 -41.45 -31.18
C PRO A 292 56.10 -41.70 -31.97
N THR A 293 56.94 -42.60 -31.47
CA THR A 293 58.20 -42.95 -32.13
C THR A 293 57.92 -43.48 -33.54
N PRO A 294 58.66 -43.03 -34.57
CA PRO A 294 58.53 -43.61 -35.91
C PRO A 294 58.71 -45.12 -35.87
N VAL A 295 57.77 -45.85 -36.48
CA VAL A 295 57.88 -47.30 -36.63
C VAL A 295 58.96 -47.58 -37.68
N VAL A 296 60.11 -48.07 -37.23
CA VAL A 296 61.23 -48.45 -38.10
C VAL A 296 61.13 -49.92 -38.46
N TYR A 297 61.56 -50.27 -39.68
CA TYR A 297 61.65 -51.67 -40.10
C TYR A 297 62.68 -52.41 -39.25
N GLU A 298 62.23 -53.42 -38.51
CA GLU A 298 63.11 -54.30 -37.74
C GLU A 298 63.34 -55.59 -38.53
N ASN A 299 64.57 -55.77 -39.02
CA ASN A 299 64.97 -57.01 -39.67
C ASN A 299 65.19 -58.10 -38.60
N TYR A 300 64.47 -59.22 -38.73
CA TYR A 300 64.51 -60.37 -37.81
C TYR A 300 65.93 -60.87 -37.48
N TYR A 301 66.89 -60.76 -38.41
CA TYR A 301 68.24 -61.28 -38.23
C TYR A 301 69.24 -60.30 -37.60
N ASN A 302 68.90 -59.01 -37.44
CA ASN A 302 69.81 -58.01 -36.86
C ASN A 302 69.78 -57.97 -35.32
N SER A 303 68.70 -58.41 -34.67
CA SER A 303 68.56 -58.36 -33.20
C SER A 303 69.51 -59.31 -32.45
N GLN A 304 70.20 -60.23 -33.13
CA GLN A 304 71.13 -61.18 -32.52
C GLN A 304 72.60 -60.70 -32.45
N LYS A 305 72.96 -59.55 -33.05
CA LYS A 305 74.37 -59.11 -33.15
C LYS A 305 74.81 -58.02 -32.18
N SER A 306 73.96 -57.55 -31.28
CA SER A 306 74.28 -56.40 -30.39
C SER A 306 74.45 -56.76 -28.92
N ALA A 307 75.01 -57.93 -28.62
CA ALA A 307 75.74 -58.14 -27.37
C ALA A 307 77.24 -58.08 -27.70
N VAL A 308 77.96 -57.13 -27.09
CA VAL A 308 79.44 -56.98 -27.01
C VAL A 308 80.02 -55.76 -27.77
N SER A 309 80.42 -54.76 -26.98
CA SER A 309 81.72 -54.05 -27.00
C SER A 309 81.59 -52.54 -26.85
N GLY A 310 82.32 -51.97 -25.88
CA GLY A 310 82.33 -50.56 -25.53
C GLY A 310 83.34 -49.68 -26.27
N ARG A 311 83.18 -48.37 -26.01
CA ARG A 311 84.17 -47.28 -25.84
C ARG A 311 84.88 -46.58 -27.03
N SER A 312 84.64 -45.25 -27.07
CA SER A 312 85.58 -44.10 -27.15
C SER A 312 85.85 -43.32 -28.46
N GLN A 313 85.40 -42.05 -28.44
CA GLN A 313 85.98 -40.74 -28.89
C GLN A 313 86.27 -40.35 -30.39
N ALA A 314 85.53 -39.30 -30.85
CA ALA A 314 85.88 -37.97 -31.48
C ALA A 314 86.87 -37.81 -32.69
N PRO A 315 86.96 -36.64 -33.40
CA PRO A 315 85.95 -35.79 -34.10
C PRO A 315 86.30 -35.29 -35.56
N ALA A 316 85.29 -34.81 -36.32
CA ALA A 316 85.26 -33.89 -37.51
C ALA A 316 85.89 -34.30 -38.89
N PRO A 317 85.55 -33.70 -40.09
CA PRO A 317 84.80 -32.45 -40.37
C PRO A 317 83.72 -32.46 -41.50
N GLY A 318 82.79 -31.49 -41.45
CA GLY A 318 82.32 -30.69 -42.60
C GLY A 318 81.26 -31.22 -43.58
N ARG A 319 80.02 -30.70 -43.49
CA ARG A 319 79.32 -29.94 -44.56
C ARG A 319 77.99 -29.36 -44.02
N ARG A 320 77.83 -28.04 -44.13
CA ARG A 320 76.56 -27.30 -43.90
C ARG A 320 75.47 -27.79 -44.87
N PRO A 321 74.21 -27.81 -44.42
CA PRO A 321 73.14 -27.18 -45.20
C PRO A 321 72.55 -25.96 -44.49
N GLN A 322 72.09 -25.02 -45.31
CA GLN A 322 71.59 -23.68 -45.02
C GLN A 322 70.34 -23.66 -44.12
N MET A 323 70.25 -22.63 -43.26
CA MET A 323 68.98 -22.21 -42.64
C MET A 323 68.11 -21.48 -43.68
N PRO A 324 66.77 -21.67 -43.66
CA PRO A 324 65.86 -20.76 -44.36
C PRO A 324 65.86 -19.39 -43.68
N ILE A 325 66.04 -18.34 -44.47
CA ILE A 325 65.90 -16.94 -44.08
C ILE A 325 64.39 -16.62 -43.96
N PRO A 326 63.96 -15.84 -42.96
CA PRO A 326 62.54 -15.52 -42.72
C PRO A 326 61.98 -14.63 -43.84
N SER A 327 60.84 -15.04 -44.42
CA SER A 327 60.04 -14.12 -45.24
C SER A 327 59.25 -13.19 -44.33
N SER A 328 59.63 -11.92 -44.35
CA SER A 328 58.79 -10.82 -43.88
C SER A 328 57.77 -10.50 -44.97
N GLY A 329 56.49 -10.65 -44.65
CA GLY A 329 55.35 -10.20 -45.44
C GLY A 329 54.20 -9.85 -44.49
N PRO A 330 53.36 -8.84 -44.81
CA PRO A 330 52.62 -8.06 -43.83
C PRO A 330 51.40 -8.79 -43.27
N LEU A 331 51.05 -8.47 -42.02
CA LEU A 331 49.84 -8.88 -41.32
C LEU A 331 48.55 -8.43 -42.04
N ASP A 332 47.54 -9.30 -41.95
CA ASP A 332 46.11 -9.17 -42.28
C ASP A 332 45.49 -7.80 -41.97
N PRO A 333 44.43 -7.38 -42.70
CA PRO A 333 43.07 -7.66 -42.21
C PRO A 333 41.96 -7.76 -43.29
N GLU A 334 41.16 -8.84 -43.35
CA GLU A 334 39.74 -8.77 -43.79
C GLU A 334 38.97 -10.12 -43.75
N TYR A 335 38.21 -10.36 -42.68
CA TYR A 335 36.88 -11.03 -42.57
C TYR A 335 36.67 -11.33 -41.06
N ALA A 336 35.62 -10.93 -40.34
CA ALA A 336 34.29 -10.50 -40.71
C ALA A 336 33.79 -9.44 -39.71
N SER A 337 33.22 -8.37 -40.24
CA SER A 337 32.23 -7.56 -39.53
C SER A 337 30.93 -8.37 -39.45
N ILE A 338 30.44 -8.61 -38.24
CA ILE A 338 29.01 -8.77 -38.00
C ILE A 338 28.59 -7.51 -37.26
N ASP A 339 27.96 -6.63 -38.03
CA ASP A 339 27.15 -5.51 -37.55
C ASP A 339 25.98 -6.04 -36.71
N GLY A 340 25.69 -5.37 -35.60
CA GLY A 340 24.37 -5.47 -34.97
C GLY A 340 24.31 -5.85 -33.50
N TYR A 341 24.99 -5.10 -32.62
CA TYR A 341 24.43 -4.81 -31.29
C TYR A 341 24.62 -3.32 -31.00
N SER A 342 23.51 -2.59 -30.99
CA SER A 342 23.47 -1.25 -30.40
C SER A 342 23.67 -1.39 -28.89
N LEU A 343 24.89 -1.16 -28.42
CA LEU A 343 25.13 -0.77 -27.03
C LEU A 343 24.49 0.61 -26.84
N LEU A 344 23.42 0.65 -26.05
CA LEU A 344 22.90 1.89 -25.48
C LEU A 344 24.02 2.50 -24.62
N HIS A 345 24.80 3.41 -25.22
CA HIS A 345 25.66 4.32 -24.50
C HIS A 345 24.76 5.27 -23.69
N TYR A 346 24.61 5.01 -22.39
CA TYR A 346 24.22 6.05 -21.45
C TYR A 346 25.47 6.87 -21.11
N PRO A 347 25.55 8.17 -21.45
CA PRO A 347 26.60 9.02 -20.94
C PRO A 347 26.28 9.34 -19.49
N TYR A 348 27.04 8.74 -18.56
CA TYR A 348 27.11 9.19 -17.18
C TYR A 348 27.85 10.53 -17.14
N SER A 349 27.10 11.63 -17.08
CA SER A 349 27.57 12.88 -16.49
C SER A 349 26.40 13.75 -16.07
N GLY A 350 26.22 13.96 -14.76
CA GLY A 350 25.37 15.03 -14.24
C GLY A 350 24.50 14.68 -13.04
N GLN A 351 25.11 14.75 -11.85
CA GLN A 351 24.52 15.19 -10.57
C GLN A 351 22.98 15.16 -10.41
N CYS A 352 22.46 14.20 -9.64
CA CYS A 352 21.27 14.41 -8.81
C CYS A 352 21.72 14.87 -7.42
N LYS A 353 21.91 16.18 -7.25
CA LYS A 353 21.71 16.86 -5.97
C LYS A 353 20.28 17.37 -5.95
N LEU A 354 19.53 17.02 -4.89
CA LEU A 354 18.19 17.46 -4.42
C LEU A 354 17.47 16.17 -3.98
N PHE A 355 17.23 15.85 -2.71
CA PHE A 355 16.86 16.68 -1.56
C PHE A 355 17.61 16.26 -0.29
N SER A 356 18.27 17.23 0.35
CA SER A 356 18.68 17.10 1.75
C SER A 356 17.46 17.28 2.65
N SER A 357 17.35 16.40 3.63
CA SER A 357 16.50 16.53 4.80
C SER A 357 16.87 17.78 5.60
N GLU A 358 15.99 18.78 5.63
CA GLU A 358 15.95 19.73 6.73
C GLU A 358 15.09 19.13 7.84
N SER A 359 15.77 18.53 8.81
CA SER A 359 15.23 18.27 10.13
C SER A 359 15.25 19.59 10.91
N GLU A 360 14.12 20.30 10.96
CA GLU A 360 13.95 21.37 11.93
C GLU A 360 13.79 20.76 13.33
N THR A 361 14.87 20.85 14.10
CA THR A 361 14.88 20.73 15.54
C THR A 361 14.10 21.90 16.16
N PHE A 362 12.95 21.62 16.77
CA PHE A 362 12.33 22.54 17.71
C PHE A 362 13.20 22.63 18.96
N GLY A 363 13.91 23.75 19.11
CA GLY A 363 14.65 24.12 20.30
C GLY A 363 13.72 24.50 21.44
N VAL A 364 13.96 23.88 22.59
CA VAL A 364 13.46 24.27 23.91
C VAL A 364 14.29 25.45 24.41
N GLY A 365 13.63 26.50 24.92
CA GLY A 365 14.28 27.50 25.75
C GLY A 365 13.39 28.72 26.06
N GLY A 366 13.10 28.94 27.35
CA GLY A 366 12.53 30.18 27.89
C GLY A 366 11.34 29.98 28.80
#